data_AF-A0A3S4FC30-F1
#
_entry.id   AF-A0A3S4FC30-F1
#
_cell.length_a   1.000
_cell.length_b   1.000
_cell.length_c   1.000
_cell.angle_alpha   90.00
_cell.angle_beta   90.00
_cell.angle_gamma   90.00
#
_symmetry.space_group_name_H-M   'P 1'
#
loop_
_entity.id
_entity.type
_entity.pdbx_description
1 polymer ?
#
loop_
_entity_poly.entity_id
_entity_poly.type
_entity_poly.pdbx_seq_one_letter_code
_entity_poly.pdbx_strand_id
1 'polypeptide(L)'
;MAAAALAALIFGAWPALAAGSIPLSLSVQVDTQGRPLAGCLLYTYAAGTTTPQSAYQDGGLTIPHPWPVVCDAAGRLPHLFYPDGSIKVRLTDRAGVQMLAADGVLVIGPSSGGGGGSAVDPTTVFSTGAIQHRYGTGPISGWVRANGRTIGSATSGATERAHADAQALFEYLWSADPNLAVSGGRGASANADWLANKTIALPDARGRALAGLDDMGSTAAGRLTSSFFGAQATVLGATGGAESRSLGAANLPPHYHNVYLYDPGHAHGYRRPNEVANFFGVGPGSAGVAALNNSTTETATTGMKVADAPAGGNENRTATTGSAMTASPFASVGPRLLATIYIKL
;
A
#
# COMPACT_ATOMS: atom_id res chain seq x y z
N MET A 1 12.45 -44.13 -44.54
CA MET A 1 11.91 -42.75 -44.59
C MET A 1 11.56 -42.33 -43.17
N ALA A 2 12.38 -41.49 -42.55
CA ALA A 2 12.02 -40.70 -41.38
C ALA A 2 13.09 -39.61 -41.24
N ALA A 3 12.71 -38.39 -41.57
CA ALA A 3 13.60 -37.24 -41.72
C ALA A 3 14.03 -36.70 -40.36
N ALA A 4 15.34 -36.45 -40.21
CA ALA A 4 15.90 -35.68 -39.13
C ALA A 4 15.58 -34.19 -39.34
N ALA A 5 14.79 -33.60 -38.44
CA ALA A 5 14.56 -32.16 -38.42
C ALA A 5 15.73 -31.49 -37.67
N LEU A 6 16.71 -31.03 -38.42
CA LEU A 6 17.75 -30.12 -37.97
C LEU A 6 17.11 -28.73 -37.76
N ALA A 7 16.74 -28.39 -36.53
CA ALA A 7 16.31 -27.04 -36.18
C ALA A 7 17.53 -26.13 -36.12
N ALA A 8 17.79 -25.40 -37.22
CA ALA A 8 18.78 -24.34 -37.26
C ALA A 8 18.34 -23.21 -36.32
N LEU A 9 19.08 -23.01 -35.23
CA LEU A 9 18.93 -21.90 -34.32
C LEU A 9 19.43 -20.63 -35.04
N ILE A 10 18.52 -19.90 -35.68
CA ILE A 10 18.81 -18.58 -36.24
C ILE A 10 18.97 -17.62 -35.06
N PHE A 11 20.20 -17.37 -34.63
CA PHE A 11 20.56 -16.18 -33.85
C PHE A 11 20.40 -14.95 -34.74
N GLY A 12 19.16 -14.49 -34.89
CA GLY A 12 18.89 -13.14 -35.38
C GLY A 12 19.28 -12.16 -34.29
N ALA A 13 20.47 -11.59 -34.38
CA ALA A 13 20.77 -10.35 -33.67
C ALA A 13 19.76 -9.31 -34.16
N TRP A 14 18.77 -8.98 -33.34
CA TRP A 14 17.90 -7.85 -33.64
C TRP A 14 18.77 -6.60 -33.59
N PRO A 15 18.79 -5.74 -34.63
CA PRO A 15 19.53 -4.49 -34.55
C PRO A 15 18.99 -3.70 -33.35
N ALA A 16 19.92 -3.16 -32.56
CA ALA A 16 19.62 -2.34 -31.40
C ALA A 16 18.63 -1.23 -31.77
N LEU A 17 17.41 -1.30 -31.24
CA LEU A 17 16.44 -0.22 -31.35
C LEU A 17 16.72 0.79 -30.23
N ALA A 18 17.57 1.76 -30.54
CA ALA A 18 17.68 3.00 -29.79
C ALA A 18 17.94 4.13 -30.79
N ALA A 19 16.96 5.00 -30.94
CA ALA A 19 17.00 6.09 -31.89
C ALA A 19 17.18 7.40 -31.13
N GLY A 20 18.35 8.00 -31.31
CA GLY A 20 18.56 9.40 -30.99
C GLY A 20 18.57 10.29 -32.23
N SER A 21 18.58 11.59 -31.96
CA SER A 21 18.64 12.64 -32.95
C SER A 21 19.91 13.47 -32.74
N ILE A 22 20.26 14.28 -33.73
CA ILE A 22 21.35 15.24 -33.62
C ILE A 22 20.79 16.67 -33.55
N PRO A 23 21.54 17.65 -33.04
CA PRO A 23 21.10 19.05 -32.97
C PRO A 23 20.68 19.67 -34.31
N LEU A 24 21.12 19.11 -35.43
CA LEU A 24 20.74 19.56 -36.77
C LEU A 24 19.34 19.05 -37.22
N SER A 25 18.77 18.07 -36.54
CA SER A 25 17.45 17.50 -36.88
C SER A 25 16.35 18.57 -36.80
N LEU A 26 15.48 18.67 -37.81
CA LEU A 26 14.41 19.68 -37.93
C LEU A 26 14.85 21.16 -37.89
N SER A 27 16.15 21.43 -37.86
CA SER A 27 16.70 22.79 -37.82
C SER A 27 16.76 23.42 -39.21
N VAL A 28 16.60 24.74 -39.25
CA VAL A 28 16.78 25.55 -40.47
C VAL A 28 18.24 25.91 -40.60
N GLN A 29 18.82 25.60 -41.76
CA GLN A 29 20.21 25.93 -42.10
C GLN A 29 20.24 27.24 -42.87
N VAL A 30 21.17 28.13 -42.48
CA VAL A 30 21.31 29.46 -43.08
C VAL A 30 22.75 29.70 -43.53
N ASP A 31 22.93 30.55 -44.55
CA ASP A 31 24.24 31.00 -45.01
C ASP A 31 24.83 32.09 -44.08
N THR A 32 26.05 32.53 -44.37
CA THR A 32 26.74 33.61 -43.61
C THR A 32 26.04 34.97 -43.69
N GLN A 33 25.04 35.11 -44.56
CA GLN A 33 24.23 36.31 -44.74
C GLN A 33 22.81 36.13 -44.17
N GLY A 34 22.53 35.01 -43.48
CA GLY A 34 21.24 34.70 -42.85
C GLY A 34 20.15 34.20 -43.81
N ARG A 35 20.47 33.90 -45.07
CA ARG A 35 19.50 33.35 -46.02
C ARG A 35 19.39 31.83 -45.86
N PRO A 36 18.19 31.25 -45.95
CA PRO A 36 18.04 29.80 -45.87
C PRO A 36 18.80 29.07 -46.97
N LEU A 37 19.51 28.00 -46.60
CA LEU A 37 20.25 27.13 -47.51
C LEU A 37 19.29 26.15 -48.20
N ALA A 38 18.44 26.65 -49.10
CA ALA A 38 17.44 25.85 -49.79
C ALA A 38 18.07 24.70 -50.60
N GLY A 39 17.74 23.46 -50.25
CA GLY A 39 18.35 22.28 -50.89
C GLY A 39 19.82 22.03 -50.49
N CYS A 40 20.24 22.43 -49.29
CA CYS A 40 21.50 21.96 -48.73
C CYS A 40 21.58 20.43 -48.69
N LEU A 41 22.81 19.91 -48.67
CA LEU A 41 23.10 18.48 -48.63
C LEU A 41 23.80 18.15 -47.31
N LEU A 42 23.18 17.29 -46.51
CA LEU A 42 23.77 16.75 -45.29
C LEU A 42 24.35 15.36 -45.58
N TYR A 43 25.67 15.25 -45.37
CA TYR A 43 26.40 14.01 -45.40
C TYR A 43 26.68 13.56 -43.97
N THR A 44 26.32 12.32 -43.67
CA THR A 44 26.57 11.67 -42.38
C THR A 44 27.51 10.49 -42.55
N TYR A 45 28.45 10.37 -41.63
CA TYR A 45 29.48 9.34 -41.60
C TYR A 45 29.63 8.76 -40.19
N ALA A 46 30.16 7.55 -40.09
CA ALA A 46 30.62 7.01 -38.81
C ALA A 46 31.74 7.90 -38.24
N ALA A 47 31.72 8.17 -36.93
CA ALA A 47 32.67 9.07 -36.28
C ALA A 47 34.13 8.67 -36.58
N GLY A 48 34.99 9.67 -36.81
CA GLY A 48 36.40 9.47 -37.15
C GLY A 48 36.67 8.90 -38.55
N THR A 49 35.64 8.66 -39.38
CA THR A 49 35.80 8.04 -40.70
C THR A 49 35.17 8.88 -41.82
N THR A 50 35.22 8.36 -43.05
CA THR A 50 34.45 8.82 -44.22
C THR A 50 33.44 7.76 -44.69
N THR A 51 33.21 6.73 -43.87
CA THR A 51 32.24 5.67 -44.16
C THR A 51 30.83 6.23 -43.96
N PRO A 52 29.94 6.20 -44.97
CA PRO A 52 28.57 6.70 -44.83
C PRO A 52 27.81 6.06 -43.66
N GLN A 53 27.09 6.87 -42.89
CA GLN A 53 26.17 6.46 -41.83
C GLN A 53 24.75 6.80 -42.27
N SER A 54 23.87 5.80 -42.33
CA SER A 54 22.46 6.02 -42.71
C SER A 54 21.72 6.82 -41.64
N ALA A 55 21.00 7.85 -42.08
CA ALA A 55 19.95 8.51 -41.30
C ALA A 55 18.61 7.83 -41.59
N TYR A 56 17.68 7.83 -40.64
CA TYR A 56 16.36 7.20 -40.78
C TYR A 56 15.22 8.19 -40.56
N GLN A 57 14.07 7.88 -41.15
CA GLN A 57 12.83 8.67 -41.09
C GLN A 57 12.00 8.35 -39.84
N ASP A 58 12.25 7.22 -39.19
CA ASP A 58 11.53 6.73 -38.03
C ASP A 58 12.48 6.29 -36.91
N GLY A 59 11.97 6.31 -35.67
CA GLY A 59 12.72 5.86 -34.49
C GLY A 59 12.92 4.34 -34.40
N GLY A 60 12.31 3.56 -35.30
CA GLY A 60 12.56 2.13 -35.45
C GLY A 60 13.77 1.81 -36.34
N LEU A 61 14.43 2.82 -36.91
CA LEU A 61 15.55 2.67 -37.85
C LEU A 61 15.17 1.76 -39.05
N THR A 62 13.92 1.85 -39.52
CA THR A 62 13.39 0.95 -40.56
C THR A 62 13.39 1.57 -41.95
N ILE A 63 13.17 2.89 -42.04
CA ILE A 63 13.06 3.60 -43.31
C ILE A 63 14.25 4.56 -43.44
N PRO A 64 15.29 4.23 -44.23
CA PRO A 64 16.43 5.11 -44.40
C PRO A 64 16.06 6.37 -45.22
N HIS A 65 16.68 7.49 -44.88
CA HIS A 65 16.72 8.66 -45.74
C HIS A 65 17.69 8.43 -46.91
N PRO A 66 17.46 9.08 -48.07
CA PRO A 66 18.46 9.16 -49.13
C PRO A 66 19.78 9.75 -48.61
N TRP A 67 20.91 9.29 -49.15
CA TRP A 67 22.23 9.81 -48.82
C TRP A 67 22.86 10.47 -50.05
N PRO A 68 23.18 11.79 -50.02
CA PRO A 68 23.01 12.74 -48.90
C PRO A 68 21.55 13.10 -48.60
N VAL A 69 21.29 13.51 -47.35
CA VAL A 69 19.96 14.01 -46.95
C VAL A 69 19.80 15.44 -47.47
N VAL A 70 18.72 15.71 -48.19
CA VAL A 70 18.48 17.01 -48.83
C VAL A 70 17.56 17.87 -47.96
N CYS A 71 17.93 19.14 -47.78
CA CYS A 71 17.08 20.14 -47.13
C CYS A 71 15.90 20.55 -48.01
N ASP A 72 14.80 20.98 -47.40
CA ASP A 72 13.66 21.51 -48.15
C ASP A 72 13.93 22.90 -48.75
N ALA A 73 12.92 23.48 -49.42
CA ALA A 73 12.99 24.82 -50.01
C ALA A 73 13.18 25.94 -48.98
N ALA A 74 12.89 25.69 -47.70
CA ALA A 74 13.13 26.62 -46.59
C ALA A 74 14.48 26.35 -45.90
N GLY A 75 15.34 25.49 -46.46
CA GLY A 75 16.63 25.13 -45.88
C GLY A 75 16.53 24.30 -44.60
N ARG A 76 15.38 23.68 -44.35
CA ARG A 76 15.16 22.84 -43.16
C ARG A 76 15.58 21.41 -43.46
N LEU A 77 16.29 20.81 -42.51
CA LEU A 77 16.54 19.36 -42.52
C LEU A 77 15.29 18.60 -42.05
N PRO A 78 15.00 17.42 -42.64
CA PRO A 78 13.91 16.58 -42.15
C PRO A 78 14.20 16.09 -40.72
N HIS A 79 13.25 15.35 -40.14
CA HIS A 79 13.52 14.66 -38.89
C HIS A 79 14.53 13.52 -39.15
N LEU A 80 15.63 13.51 -38.41
CA LEU A 80 16.75 12.58 -38.56
C LEU A 80 16.87 11.70 -37.32
N PHE A 81 16.81 10.39 -37.54
CA PHE A 81 17.08 9.38 -36.51
C PHE A 81 18.36 8.60 -36.84
N TYR A 82 19.14 8.29 -35.80
CA TYR A 82 20.39 7.53 -35.92
C TYR A 82 20.47 6.46 -34.83
N PRO A 83 21.23 5.38 -35.06
CA PRO A 83 21.67 4.50 -33.98
C PRO A 83 22.46 5.25 -32.92
N ASP A 84 22.41 4.77 -31.67
CA ASP A 84 23.21 5.29 -30.56
C ASP A 84 24.71 5.39 -30.90
N GLY A 85 25.35 6.48 -30.48
CA GLY A 85 26.78 6.68 -30.62
C GLY A 85 27.14 8.12 -30.99
N SER A 86 28.35 8.29 -31.53
CA SER A 86 28.77 9.55 -32.13
C SER A 86 28.90 9.40 -33.64
N ILE A 87 28.62 10.49 -34.36
CA ILE A 87 28.69 10.54 -35.82
C ILE A 87 29.47 11.75 -36.29
N LYS A 88 29.92 11.71 -37.54
CA LYS A 88 30.48 12.86 -38.24
C LYS A 88 29.46 13.41 -39.22
N VAL A 89 29.28 14.72 -39.20
CA VAL A 89 28.37 15.43 -40.09
C VAL A 89 29.13 16.42 -40.96
N ARG A 90 28.72 16.53 -42.22
CA ARG A 90 29.19 17.53 -43.16
C ARG A 90 28.00 18.09 -43.91
N LEU A 91 27.72 19.38 -43.71
CA LEU A 91 26.66 20.10 -44.42
C LEU A 91 27.29 20.93 -45.53
N THR A 92 26.77 20.80 -46.74
CA THR A 92 27.13 21.65 -47.88
C THR A 92 25.92 22.44 -48.37
N ASP A 93 26.16 23.55 -49.06
CA ASP A 93 25.14 24.17 -49.88
C ASP A 93 24.78 23.28 -51.09
N ARG A 94 23.83 23.72 -51.91
CA ARG A 94 23.41 23.01 -53.13
C ARG A 94 24.54 22.88 -54.17
N ALA A 95 25.52 23.78 -54.15
CA ALA A 95 26.67 23.77 -55.05
C ALA A 95 27.85 22.92 -54.54
N GLY A 96 27.73 22.32 -53.34
CA GLY A 96 28.74 21.46 -52.73
C GLY A 96 29.78 22.22 -51.88
N VAL A 97 29.60 23.52 -51.63
CA VAL A 97 30.46 24.30 -50.74
C VAL A 97 30.15 23.95 -49.30
N GLN A 98 31.17 23.61 -48.52
CA GLN A 98 31.00 23.20 -47.12
C GLN A 98 30.62 24.39 -46.23
N MET A 99 29.51 24.24 -45.50
CA MET A 99 29.02 25.22 -44.53
C MET A 99 29.37 24.80 -43.09
N LEU A 100 29.26 23.51 -42.79
CA LEU A 100 29.58 22.93 -41.49
C LEU A 100 30.26 21.58 -41.67
N ALA A 101 31.29 21.31 -40.87
CA ALA A 101 31.79 19.96 -40.66
C ALA A 101 32.11 19.79 -39.17
N ALA A 102 31.59 18.74 -38.57
CA ALA A 102 31.84 18.39 -37.18
C ALA A 102 32.00 16.88 -37.06
N ASP A 103 33.02 16.44 -36.32
CA ASP A 103 33.25 15.05 -35.96
C ASP A 103 32.91 14.84 -34.48
N GLY A 104 32.51 13.62 -34.13
CA GLY A 104 32.14 13.28 -32.74
C GLY A 104 30.82 13.90 -32.27
N VAL A 105 29.89 14.25 -33.18
CA VAL A 105 28.56 14.74 -32.81
C VAL A 105 27.79 13.62 -32.13
N LEU A 106 27.39 13.83 -30.87
CA LEU A 106 26.63 12.85 -30.10
C LEU A 106 25.21 12.72 -30.65
N VAL A 107 24.78 11.48 -30.84
CA VAL A 107 23.38 11.13 -31.07
C VAL A 107 22.68 11.14 -29.71
N ILE A 108 21.73 12.05 -29.54
CA ILE A 108 20.99 12.30 -28.30
C ILE A 108 19.61 11.67 -28.41
N GLY A 109 19.36 10.63 -27.62
CA GLY A 109 18.08 9.92 -27.60
C GLY A 109 17.97 8.96 -26.43
N PRO A 110 16.80 8.32 -26.27
CA PRO A 110 16.64 7.21 -25.35
C PRO A 110 17.62 6.11 -25.74
N SER A 111 18.66 5.95 -24.91
CA SER A 111 19.72 4.98 -25.12
C SER A 111 19.16 3.55 -25.01
N SER A 112 19.78 2.62 -25.75
CA SER A 112 19.55 1.17 -25.78
C SER A 112 19.71 0.42 -24.43
N GLY A 113 19.90 1.14 -23.33
CA GLY A 113 19.78 0.62 -21.98
C GLY A 113 18.34 0.27 -21.61
N GLY A 114 17.87 -0.88 -22.10
CA GLY A 114 16.75 -1.67 -21.58
C GLY A 114 15.57 -0.91 -20.97
N GLY A 115 14.59 -0.53 -21.79
CA GLY A 115 13.29 -0.07 -21.30
C GLY A 115 12.38 0.42 -22.42
N GLY A 116 11.56 -0.48 -22.96
CA GLY A 116 10.53 -0.12 -23.95
C GLY A 116 9.50 0.86 -23.37
N GLY A 117 9.30 1.98 -24.07
CA GLY A 117 8.28 2.99 -23.80
C GLY A 117 8.70 4.35 -24.37
N SER A 118 7.75 5.18 -24.79
CA SER A 118 7.99 6.58 -25.18
C SER A 118 8.85 7.36 -24.17
N ALA A 119 9.40 8.51 -24.57
CA ALA A 119 10.45 9.32 -23.90
C ALA A 119 10.24 9.76 -22.43
N VAL A 120 9.24 9.23 -21.73
CA VAL A 120 9.22 9.13 -20.27
C VAL A 120 9.31 7.65 -19.90
N ASP A 121 10.52 7.19 -19.59
CA ASP A 121 10.70 5.88 -18.98
C ASP A 121 9.81 5.86 -17.70
N PRO A 122 8.87 4.91 -17.54
CA PRO A 122 8.02 4.83 -16.35
C PRO A 122 8.80 4.77 -15.03
N THR A 123 10.10 4.40 -15.06
CA THR A 123 10.99 4.47 -13.90
C THR A 123 11.51 5.88 -13.59
N THR A 124 11.48 6.80 -14.56
CA THR A 124 11.82 8.24 -14.34
C THR A 124 10.77 9.00 -13.55
N VAL A 125 9.53 8.50 -13.50
CA VAL A 125 8.45 9.08 -12.67
C VAL A 125 8.36 8.38 -11.32
N PHE A 126 8.59 7.06 -11.27
CA PHE A 126 8.59 6.27 -10.05
C PHE A 126 9.68 5.21 -10.08
N SER A 127 10.60 5.24 -9.11
CA SER A 127 11.60 4.18 -8.94
C SER A 127 10.96 2.85 -8.57
N THR A 128 11.61 1.73 -8.93
CA THR A 128 11.25 0.38 -8.45
C THR A 128 11.04 0.38 -6.94
N GLY A 129 10.00 -0.31 -6.46
CA GLY A 129 9.62 -0.34 -5.05
C GLY A 129 8.71 0.82 -4.60
N ALA A 130 8.53 1.87 -5.42
CA ALA A 130 7.58 2.93 -5.12
C ALA A 130 6.15 2.41 -4.99
N ILE A 131 5.37 3.02 -4.12
CA ILE A 131 3.98 2.65 -3.85
C ILE A 131 3.04 3.72 -4.39
N GLN A 132 1.94 3.28 -5.04
CA GLN A 132 0.84 4.16 -5.42
C GLN A 132 -0.52 3.58 -5.06
N HIS A 133 -1.49 4.45 -4.83
CA HIS A 133 -2.90 4.10 -4.70
C HIS A 133 -3.61 4.36 -6.02
N ARG A 134 -4.50 3.45 -6.41
CA ARG A 134 -5.39 3.66 -7.55
C ARG A 134 -6.81 3.20 -7.23
N TYR A 135 -7.78 4.02 -7.60
CA TYR A 135 -9.18 3.64 -7.56
C TYR A 135 -9.50 2.69 -8.74
N GLY A 136 -9.46 1.39 -8.49
CA GLY A 136 -9.62 0.31 -9.47
C GLY A 136 -9.05 -1.00 -8.93
N THR A 137 -9.32 -2.13 -9.58
CA THR A 137 -8.95 -3.48 -9.08
C THR A 137 -8.15 -4.34 -10.07
N GLY A 138 -8.05 -3.91 -11.32
CA GLY A 138 -7.36 -4.64 -12.40
C GLY A 138 -5.83 -4.50 -12.37
N PRO A 139 -5.09 -5.29 -13.17
CA PRO A 139 -3.64 -5.15 -13.30
C PRO A 139 -3.25 -3.83 -14.00
N ILE A 140 -2.02 -3.37 -13.78
CA ILE A 140 -1.44 -2.20 -14.44
C ILE A 140 -0.07 -2.58 -14.99
N SER A 141 0.23 -2.20 -16.24
CA SER A 141 1.56 -2.42 -16.81
C SER A 141 2.63 -1.69 -16.00
N GLY A 142 3.73 -2.37 -15.69
CA GLY A 142 4.83 -1.83 -14.88
C GLY A 142 4.60 -1.83 -13.37
N TRP A 143 3.52 -2.44 -12.88
CA TRP A 143 3.17 -2.49 -11.45
C TRP A 143 2.61 -3.86 -11.04
N VAL A 144 2.77 -4.20 -9.77
CA VAL A 144 2.15 -5.37 -9.12
C VAL A 144 1.37 -4.94 -7.88
N ARG A 145 0.37 -5.70 -7.45
CA ARG A 145 -0.42 -5.35 -6.25
C ARG A 145 0.31 -5.75 -4.98
N ALA A 146 0.28 -4.91 -3.95
CA ALA A 146 0.76 -5.26 -2.60
C ALA A 146 -0.23 -6.20 -1.91
N ASN A 147 -0.30 -7.46 -2.34
CA ASN A 147 -1.38 -8.39 -1.99
C ASN A 147 -0.91 -9.68 -1.30
N GLY A 148 0.34 -9.75 -0.85
CA GLY A 148 0.89 -10.93 -0.18
C GLY A 148 1.14 -12.15 -1.08
N ARG A 149 0.87 -12.04 -2.40
CA ARG A 149 1.24 -13.07 -3.38
C ARG A 149 2.71 -12.96 -3.74
N THR A 150 3.17 -13.76 -4.70
CA THR A 150 4.58 -13.83 -5.07
C THR A 150 4.89 -13.23 -6.43
N ILE A 151 6.11 -12.72 -6.59
CA ILE A 151 6.74 -12.38 -7.88
C ILE A 151 7.97 -13.24 -8.12
N GLY A 152 8.38 -13.38 -9.38
CA GLY A 152 9.58 -14.12 -9.78
C GLY A 152 9.79 -14.12 -11.28
N SER A 153 10.77 -14.88 -11.76
CA SER A 153 11.09 -15.03 -13.18
C SER A 153 9.91 -15.59 -13.98
N ALA A 154 9.99 -15.54 -15.32
CA ALA A 154 8.95 -16.06 -16.21
C ALA A 154 8.62 -17.55 -15.98
N THR A 155 9.57 -18.32 -15.46
CA THR A 155 9.44 -19.76 -15.19
C THR A 155 9.26 -20.09 -13.70
N SER A 156 9.25 -19.09 -12.81
CA SER A 156 9.23 -19.28 -11.35
C SER A 156 7.89 -19.80 -10.79
N GLY A 157 6.80 -19.74 -11.56
CA GLY A 157 5.46 -20.09 -11.06
C GLY A 157 4.87 -19.07 -10.07
N ALA A 158 5.43 -17.86 -10.01
CA ALA A 158 4.93 -16.78 -9.16
C ALA A 158 3.44 -16.45 -9.41
N THR A 159 2.72 -16.11 -8.34
CA THR A 159 1.24 -16.08 -8.32
C THR A 159 0.63 -14.72 -8.58
N GLU A 160 1.33 -13.62 -8.30
CA GLU A 160 0.94 -12.30 -8.81
C GLU A 160 1.54 -12.05 -10.17
N ARG A 161 2.84 -12.35 -10.33
CA ARG A 161 3.56 -12.06 -11.56
C ARG A 161 4.82 -12.90 -11.76
N ALA A 162 4.76 -13.81 -12.73
CA ALA A 162 5.91 -14.58 -13.22
C ALA A 162 6.37 -13.99 -14.56
N HIS A 163 7.32 -13.06 -14.54
CA HIS A 163 7.82 -12.40 -15.76
C HIS A 163 9.19 -11.75 -15.53
N ALA A 164 9.98 -11.58 -16.60
CA ALA A 164 11.38 -11.11 -16.52
C ALA A 164 11.54 -9.68 -15.96
N ASP A 165 10.62 -8.78 -16.26
CA ASP A 165 10.56 -7.41 -15.73
C ASP A 165 10.19 -7.33 -14.23
N ALA A 166 9.98 -8.45 -13.54
CA ALA A 166 9.88 -8.46 -12.08
C ALA A 166 11.25 -8.52 -11.38
N GLN A 167 12.37 -8.66 -12.12
CA GLN A 167 13.70 -8.84 -11.55
C GLN A 167 14.11 -7.67 -10.65
N ALA A 168 13.96 -6.44 -11.13
CA ALA A 168 14.36 -5.26 -10.38
C ALA A 168 13.62 -5.18 -9.03
N LEU A 169 12.30 -5.39 -9.04
CA LEU A 169 11.52 -5.42 -7.81
C LEU A 169 11.87 -6.61 -6.90
N PHE A 170 12.14 -7.79 -7.47
CA PHE A 170 12.60 -8.93 -6.69
C PHE A 170 13.89 -8.60 -5.93
N GLU A 171 14.89 -8.05 -6.61
CA GLU A 171 16.18 -7.70 -6.01
C GLU A 171 16.06 -6.57 -4.97
N TYR A 172 15.21 -5.58 -5.26
CA TYR A 172 14.87 -4.52 -4.31
C TYR A 172 14.24 -5.08 -3.03
N LEU A 173 13.14 -5.83 -3.14
CA LEU A 173 12.43 -6.39 -1.98
C LEU A 173 13.29 -7.38 -1.21
N TRP A 174 14.12 -8.17 -1.92
CA TRP A 174 15.04 -9.09 -1.29
C TRP A 174 16.02 -8.34 -0.37
N SER A 175 16.50 -7.17 -0.78
CA SER A 175 17.44 -6.38 0.02
C SER A 175 16.75 -5.52 1.08
N ALA A 176 15.58 -4.96 0.76
CA ALA A 176 14.89 -3.97 1.60
C ALA A 176 14.16 -4.59 2.79
N ASP A 177 13.51 -5.74 2.62
CA ASP A 177 12.74 -6.39 3.68
C ASP A 177 13.19 -7.85 3.87
N PRO A 178 14.03 -8.14 4.89
CA PRO A 178 14.51 -9.50 5.14
C PRO A 178 13.39 -10.47 5.55
N ASN A 179 12.24 -9.96 6.02
CA ASN A 179 11.13 -10.78 6.51
C ASN A 179 10.24 -11.33 5.40
N LEU A 180 10.33 -10.79 4.18
CA LEU A 180 9.61 -11.34 3.03
C LEU A 180 10.12 -12.74 2.72
N ALA A 181 9.18 -13.68 2.62
CA ALA A 181 9.48 -15.08 2.35
C ALA A 181 9.98 -15.26 0.92
N VAL A 182 11.15 -15.89 0.78
CA VAL A 182 11.69 -16.38 -0.50
C VAL A 182 11.49 -17.89 -0.56
N SER A 183 10.98 -18.42 -1.67
CA SER A 183 10.73 -19.86 -1.81
C SER A 183 12.03 -20.66 -1.65
N GLY A 184 12.04 -21.63 -0.73
CA GLY A 184 13.26 -22.40 -0.39
C GLY A 184 14.26 -21.62 0.46
N GLY A 185 13.87 -20.47 1.02
CA GLY A 185 14.74 -19.60 1.81
C GLY A 185 15.63 -18.70 0.94
N ARG A 186 16.21 -17.70 1.60
CA ARG A 186 17.16 -16.77 0.97
C ARG A 186 18.49 -17.48 0.72
N GLY A 187 19.02 -17.33 -0.49
CA GLY A 187 20.35 -17.81 -0.87
C GLY A 187 21.43 -16.77 -0.63
N ALA A 188 22.55 -16.91 -1.35
CA ALA A 188 23.73 -16.05 -1.19
C ALA A 188 23.51 -14.61 -1.67
N SER A 189 22.63 -14.38 -2.65
CA SER A 189 22.29 -13.06 -3.16
C SER A 189 20.93 -13.07 -3.85
N ALA A 190 20.34 -11.89 -4.01
CA ALA A 190 19.08 -11.74 -4.73
C ALA A 190 19.17 -12.25 -6.18
N ASN A 191 20.24 -11.92 -6.91
CA ASN A 191 20.44 -12.38 -8.28
C ASN A 191 20.60 -13.92 -8.35
N ALA A 192 21.28 -14.53 -7.38
CA ALA A 192 21.39 -16.00 -7.34
C ALA A 192 20.02 -16.66 -7.11
N ASP A 193 19.21 -16.10 -6.22
CA ASP A 193 17.84 -16.57 -5.97
C ASP A 193 16.93 -16.37 -7.20
N TRP A 194 17.09 -15.25 -7.91
CA TRP A 194 16.37 -14.97 -9.16
C TRP A 194 16.72 -15.98 -10.26
N LEU A 195 18.02 -16.21 -10.50
CA LEU A 195 18.51 -17.18 -11.49
C LEU A 195 18.09 -18.62 -11.14
N ALA A 196 17.92 -18.92 -9.85
CA ALA A 196 17.37 -20.18 -9.37
C ALA A 196 15.84 -20.30 -9.54
N ASN A 197 15.18 -19.33 -10.18
CA ASN A 197 13.73 -19.26 -10.37
C ASN A 197 12.94 -19.27 -9.06
N LYS A 198 13.54 -18.77 -7.98
CA LYS A 198 12.82 -18.60 -6.72
C LYS A 198 11.80 -17.47 -6.85
N THR A 199 10.79 -17.53 -6.00
CA THR A 199 9.79 -16.49 -5.86
C THR A 199 9.98 -15.77 -4.52
N ILE A 200 9.62 -14.48 -4.48
CA ILE A 200 9.56 -13.70 -3.23
C ILE A 200 8.14 -13.21 -3.00
N ALA A 201 7.69 -13.24 -1.75
CA ALA A 201 6.40 -12.67 -1.35
C ALA A 201 6.42 -11.14 -1.47
N LEU A 202 5.30 -10.57 -1.88
CA LEU A 202 5.06 -9.13 -1.84
C LEU A 202 4.59 -8.71 -0.44
N PRO A 203 4.84 -7.47 -0.02
CA PRO A 203 4.14 -6.87 1.11
C PRO A 203 2.62 -7.04 0.97
N ASP A 204 1.94 -7.36 2.06
CA ASP A 204 0.50 -7.59 2.07
C ASP A 204 -0.23 -6.38 2.64
N ALA A 205 -0.81 -5.54 1.77
CA ALA A 205 -1.59 -4.37 2.16
C ALA A 205 -3.11 -4.65 2.22
N ARG A 206 -3.56 -5.90 2.04
CA ARG A 206 -5.00 -6.23 2.05
C ARG A 206 -5.62 -5.87 3.39
N GLY A 207 -6.63 -5.01 3.37
CA GLY A 207 -7.37 -4.57 4.57
C GLY A 207 -6.57 -3.66 5.52
N ARG A 208 -5.34 -3.26 5.15
CA ARG A 208 -4.42 -2.50 6.01
C ARG A 208 -4.33 -1.05 5.55
N ALA A 209 -4.22 -0.14 6.50
CA ALA A 209 -3.77 1.22 6.25
C ALA A 209 -2.24 1.24 6.33
N LEU A 210 -1.59 1.98 5.44
CA LEU A 210 -0.14 2.17 5.48
C LEU A 210 0.20 3.30 6.45
N ALA A 211 1.25 3.10 7.23
CA ALA A 211 1.85 4.10 8.09
C ALA A 211 3.36 4.19 7.80
N GLY A 212 3.98 5.30 8.18
CA GLY A 212 5.43 5.39 8.18
C GLY A 212 6.03 4.46 9.24
N LEU A 213 7.28 4.03 9.01
CA LEU A 213 8.07 3.42 10.06
C LEU A 213 8.21 4.40 11.23
N ASP A 214 8.24 3.91 12.46
CA ASP A 214 8.24 4.80 13.64
C ASP A 214 9.56 5.59 13.78
N ASP A 215 10.64 5.12 13.15
CA ASP A 215 11.95 5.76 13.13
C ASP A 215 12.20 6.68 11.92
N MET A 216 11.63 6.36 10.74
CA MET A 216 11.84 7.09 9.47
C MET A 216 13.31 7.45 9.20
N GLY A 217 14.24 6.55 9.54
CA GLY A 217 15.68 6.76 9.37
C GLY A 217 16.37 7.53 10.50
N SER A 218 15.70 7.73 11.64
CA SER A 218 16.26 8.33 12.85
C SER A 218 15.87 7.54 14.11
N THR A 219 15.80 8.17 15.28
CA THR A 219 15.29 7.52 16.49
C THR A 219 13.77 7.37 16.41
N ALA A 220 13.25 6.22 16.88
CA ALA A 220 11.81 5.93 16.93
C ALA A 220 11.01 7.01 17.69
N ALA A 221 9.92 7.48 17.08
CA ALA A 221 9.06 8.54 17.63
C ALA A 221 8.13 8.05 18.76
N GLY A 222 7.96 6.74 18.94
CA GLY A 222 7.14 6.14 19.99
C GLY A 222 5.63 6.25 19.74
N ARG A 223 5.20 6.45 18.48
CA ARG A 223 3.77 6.59 18.14
C ARG A 223 3.11 5.24 17.88
N LEU A 224 3.87 4.28 17.37
CA LEU A 224 3.44 2.91 17.11
C LEU A 224 4.18 1.92 18.03
N THR A 225 3.97 2.03 19.34
CA THR A 225 4.66 1.18 20.31
C THR A 225 4.22 -0.28 20.22
N SER A 226 5.13 -1.21 20.50
CA SER A 226 4.86 -2.66 20.44
C SER A 226 3.69 -3.08 21.33
N SER A 227 3.48 -2.42 22.46
CA SER A 227 2.37 -2.70 23.39
C SER A 227 0.98 -2.48 22.79
N PHE A 228 0.82 -1.50 21.89
CA PHE A 228 -0.47 -1.15 21.30
C PHE A 228 -0.58 -1.54 19.84
N PHE A 229 0.52 -1.41 19.08
CA PHE A 229 0.59 -1.84 17.69
C PHE A 229 0.65 -3.37 17.58
N GLY A 230 1.31 -4.05 18.52
CA GLY A 230 1.46 -5.51 18.53
C GLY A 230 2.69 -6.04 17.77
N ALA A 231 3.51 -5.14 17.21
CA ALA A 231 4.77 -5.46 16.54
C ALA A 231 5.79 -4.34 16.73
N GLN A 232 7.06 -4.57 16.39
CA GLN A 232 8.06 -3.51 16.36
C GLN A 232 7.87 -2.65 15.11
N ALA A 233 7.46 -1.39 15.29
CA ALA A 233 7.10 -0.49 14.18
C ALA A 233 8.29 0.14 13.44
N THR A 234 9.53 -0.23 13.79
CA THR A 234 10.75 0.07 13.01
C THR A 234 11.08 -1.03 12.00
N VAL A 235 10.39 -2.19 12.07
CA VAL A 235 10.58 -3.28 11.13
C VAL A 235 9.69 -3.07 9.91
N LEU A 236 10.29 -2.98 8.72
CA LEU A 236 9.55 -2.87 7.46
C LEU A 236 8.61 -4.06 7.27
N GLY A 237 7.40 -3.78 6.79
CA GLY A 237 6.36 -4.79 6.62
C GLY A 237 5.73 -5.27 7.92
N ALA A 238 6.15 -4.79 9.10
CA ALA A 238 5.48 -5.11 10.36
C ALA A 238 4.01 -4.69 10.30
N THR A 239 3.13 -5.59 10.73
CA THR A 239 1.69 -5.35 10.75
C THR A 239 1.18 -5.45 12.16
N GLY A 240 0.14 -4.68 12.46
CA GLY A 240 -0.37 -4.52 13.81
C GLY A 240 -1.76 -3.90 13.81
N GLY A 241 -2.31 -3.76 15.02
CA GLY A 241 -3.69 -3.33 15.25
C GLY A 241 -4.70 -4.48 15.22
N ALA A 242 -5.94 -4.15 15.58
CA ALA A 242 -7.06 -5.09 15.64
C ALA A 242 -8.26 -4.50 14.88
N GLU A 243 -9.09 -5.37 14.29
CA GLU A 243 -10.32 -4.96 13.58
C GLU A 243 -11.43 -4.45 14.52
N SER A 244 -11.40 -4.89 15.77
CA SER A 244 -12.33 -4.50 16.82
C SER A 244 -11.63 -4.50 18.16
N ARG A 245 -12.25 -3.86 19.15
CA ARG A 245 -11.84 -3.96 20.56
C ARG A 245 -13.05 -4.19 21.44
N SER A 246 -12.85 -4.96 22.50
CA SER A 246 -13.83 -5.12 23.57
C SER A 246 -13.39 -4.29 24.78
N LEU A 247 -14.33 -3.63 25.45
CA LEU A 247 -14.06 -2.91 26.71
C LEU A 247 -14.02 -3.91 27.86
N GLY A 248 -12.85 -4.12 28.46
CA GLY A 248 -12.76 -4.89 29.69
C GLY A 248 -13.22 -4.08 30.90
N ALA A 249 -13.59 -4.75 31.99
CA ALA A 249 -13.90 -4.07 33.26
C ALA A 249 -12.74 -3.16 33.73
N ALA A 250 -11.50 -3.57 33.47
CA ALA A 250 -10.30 -2.77 33.77
C ALA A 250 -10.18 -1.48 32.94
N ASN A 251 -10.95 -1.32 31.85
CA ASN A 251 -10.99 -0.11 31.04
C ASN A 251 -12.08 0.87 31.48
N LEU A 252 -12.97 0.47 32.39
CA LEU A 252 -14.01 1.33 32.92
C LEU A 252 -13.51 2.04 34.19
N PRO A 253 -13.81 3.34 34.37
CA PRO A 253 -13.63 3.97 35.66
C PRO A 253 -14.41 3.23 36.76
N PRO A 254 -13.92 3.26 38.01
CA PRO A 254 -14.69 2.83 39.17
C PRO A 254 -16.08 3.51 39.16
N HIS A 255 -17.15 2.70 39.21
CA HIS A 255 -18.52 3.21 39.25
C HIS A 255 -19.41 2.33 40.12
N TYR A 256 -20.58 2.85 40.50
CA TYR A 256 -21.53 2.19 41.39
C TYR A 256 -22.94 2.27 40.83
N HIS A 257 -23.76 1.25 41.08
CA HIS A 257 -25.19 1.25 40.78
C HIS A 257 -26.00 1.22 42.07
N ASN A 258 -27.19 1.83 42.08
CA ASN A 258 -28.09 1.73 43.23
C ASN A 258 -28.70 0.33 43.30
N VAL A 259 -28.83 -0.19 44.53
CA VAL A 259 -29.57 -1.42 44.79
C VAL A 259 -31.07 -1.10 44.85
N TYR A 260 -31.84 -1.68 43.93
CA TYR A 260 -33.30 -1.62 43.99
C TYR A 260 -33.81 -2.75 44.89
N LEU A 261 -34.25 -2.38 46.09
CA LEU A 261 -34.85 -3.32 47.04
C LEU A 261 -36.32 -2.97 47.25
N TYR A 262 -37.19 -3.91 46.90
CA TYR A 262 -38.63 -3.81 47.14
C TYR A 262 -38.96 -4.47 48.47
N ASP A 263 -39.24 -3.65 49.49
CA ASP A 263 -39.76 -4.09 50.78
C ASP A 263 -41.22 -3.59 50.90
N PRO A 264 -42.23 -4.44 50.60
CA PRO A 264 -43.63 -4.04 50.74
C PRO A 264 -44.08 -3.89 52.20
N GLY A 265 -43.20 -4.20 53.16
CA GLY A 265 -43.55 -4.40 54.55
C GLY A 265 -44.37 -5.67 54.75
N HIS A 266 -44.44 -6.13 55.99
CA HIS A 266 -45.38 -7.17 56.41
C HIS A 266 -45.88 -6.89 57.82
N ALA A 267 -47.01 -7.49 58.18
CA ALA A 267 -47.57 -7.39 59.52
C ALA A 267 -47.71 -8.77 60.17
N HIS A 268 -47.66 -8.81 61.51
CA HIS A 268 -47.89 -10.03 62.27
C HIS A 268 -49.25 -9.95 62.98
N GLY A 269 -49.95 -11.08 63.02
CA GLY A 269 -51.19 -11.23 63.79
C GLY A 269 -50.89 -11.55 65.25
N TYR A 270 -51.55 -10.86 66.18
CA TYR A 270 -51.50 -11.19 67.59
C TYR A 270 -52.88 -11.08 68.24
N ARG A 271 -53.03 -11.66 69.43
CA ARG A 271 -54.27 -11.63 70.21
C ARG A 271 -54.06 -10.71 71.41
N ARG A 272 -54.89 -9.67 71.57
CA ARG A 272 -54.89 -8.80 72.76
C ARG A 272 -56.20 -8.89 73.54
N PRO A 273 -56.16 -8.68 74.87
CA PRO A 273 -57.36 -8.44 75.66
C PRO A 273 -58.10 -7.20 75.13
N ASN A 274 -59.42 -7.25 75.10
CA ASN A 274 -60.23 -6.13 74.64
C ASN A 274 -60.11 -4.94 75.63
N GLU A 275 -59.57 -3.80 75.18
CA GLU A 275 -59.36 -2.59 76.02
C GLU A 275 -60.69 -1.96 76.48
N VAL A 276 -61.80 -2.31 75.82
CA VAL A 276 -63.16 -1.89 76.20
C VAL A 276 -64.04 -3.13 76.39
N ALA A 277 -63.69 -4.01 77.32
CA ALA A 277 -64.71 -4.84 77.94
C ALA A 277 -65.56 -3.91 78.81
N ASN A 278 -66.55 -3.24 78.20
CA ASN A 278 -67.58 -2.54 78.95
C ASN A 278 -68.32 -3.61 79.77
N PHE A 279 -67.88 -3.80 81.01
CA PHE A 279 -68.28 -4.90 81.91
C PHE A 279 -69.67 -4.66 82.50
N PHE A 280 -70.60 -4.18 81.68
CA PHE A 280 -71.99 -3.94 82.08
C PHE A 280 -72.81 -5.16 81.68
N GLY A 281 -73.03 -6.07 82.63
CA GLY A 281 -74.07 -7.10 82.48
C GLY A 281 -73.75 -8.50 83.01
N VAL A 282 -72.63 -8.73 83.72
CA VAL A 282 -72.33 -10.06 84.26
C VAL A 282 -72.85 -10.16 85.70
N GLY A 283 -73.86 -11.01 85.92
CA GLY A 283 -74.44 -11.26 87.24
C GLY A 283 -73.46 -11.93 88.23
N PRO A 284 -73.75 -11.85 89.55
CA PRO A 284 -72.86 -12.35 90.60
C PRO A 284 -72.65 -13.87 90.47
N GLY A 285 -71.38 -14.28 90.35
CA GLY A 285 -70.97 -15.70 90.26
C GLY A 285 -70.34 -16.14 88.93
N SER A 286 -70.19 -15.25 87.94
CA SER A 286 -69.63 -15.60 86.63
C SER A 286 -68.16 -15.18 86.49
N ALA A 287 -67.28 -16.10 86.11
CA ALA A 287 -65.90 -15.79 85.73
C ALA A 287 -65.88 -15.14 84.33
N GLY A 288 -65.67 -13.83 84.26
CA GLY A 288 -65.52 -13.13 82.99
C GLY A 288 -64.21 -13.54 82.30
N VAL A 289 -64.30 -14.37 81.26
CA VAL A 289 -63.15 -14.65 80.38
C VAL A 289 -63.05 -13.48 79.41
N ALA A 290 -61.98 -12.67 79.50
CA ALA A 290 -61.75 -11.61 78.54
C ALA A 290 -61.63 -12.21 77.14
N ALA A 291 -62.59 -11.94 76.25
CA ALA A 291 -62.52 -12.36 74.86
C ALA A 291 -61.27 -11.70 74.22
N LEU A 292 -60.38 -12.53 73.70
CA LEU A 292 -59.21 -12.05 72.95
C LEU A 292 -59.64 -11.69 71.53
N ASN A 293 -59.32 -10.47 71.10
CA ASN A 293 -59.54 -10.05 69.73
C ASN A 293 -58.29 -10.30 68.89
N ASN A 294 -58.47 -10.79 67.67
CA ASN A 294 -57.42 -10.78 66.67
C ASN A 294 -57.11 -9.32 66.31
N SER A 295 -55.85 -8.92 66.43
CA SER A 295 -55.34 -7.63 66.00
C SER A 295 -54.11 -7.85 65.13
N THR A 296 -53.80 -6.86 64.32
CA THR A 296 -52.64 -6.86 63.43
C THR A 296 -51.75 -5.72 63.86
N THR A 297 -50.44 -5.94 63.87
CA THR A 297 -49.48 -4.84 64.06
C THR A 297 -49.58 -3.86 62.89
N GLU A 298 -49.20 -2.60 63.10
CA GLU A 298 -48.94 -1.69 61.98
C GLU A 298 -47.87 -2.29 61.06
N THR A 299 -47.96 -1.99 59.77
CA THR A 299 -46.92 -2.38 58.80
C THR A 299 -45.77 -1.39 58.88
N ALA A 300 -44.53 -1.89 58.89
CA ALA A 300 -43.33 -1.07 58.81
C ALA A 300 -42.39 -1.62 57.72
N THR A 301 -41.68 -0.74 57.02
CA THR A 301 -40.53 -1.14 56.21
C THR A 301 -39.36 -1.46 57.12
N THR A 302 -38.62 -2.51 56.81
CA THR A 302 -37.48 -3.00 57.60
C THR A 302 -36.26 -2.06 57.59
N GLY A 303 -36.22 -1.06 56.68
CA GLY A 303 -35.16 -0.06 56.64
C GLY A 303 -33.78 -0.64 56.36
N MET A 304 -33.73 -1.79 55.68
CA MET A 304 -32.47 -2.51 55.48
C MET A 304 -31.51 -1.73 54.57
N LYS A 305 -30.21 -1.81 54.87
CA LYS A 305 -29.13 -1.33 54.00
C LYS A 305 -28.41 -2.51 53.39
N VAL A 306 -28.21 -2.46 52.07
CA VAL A 306 -27.45 -3.49 51.35
C VAL A 306 -26.11 -2.89 50.92
N ALA A 307 -25.01 -3.57 51.24
CA ALA A 307 -23.68 -3.21 50.79
C ALA A 307 -22.95 -4.49 50.38
N ASP A 308 -22.15 -4.39 49.31
CA ASP A 308 -21.38 -5.52 48.78
C ASP A 308 -20.11 -5.82 49.60
N ALA A 309 -19.68 -4.91 50.49
CA ALA A 309 -18.52 -5.12 51.36
C ALA A 309 -18.80 -4.62 52.80
N PRO A 310 -18.21 -5.24 53.85
CA PRO A 310 -18.56 -4.96 55.25
C PRO A 310 -18.17 -3.57 55.78
N ALA A 311 -17.43 -2.74 55.03
CA ALA A 311 -17.05 -1.40 55.45
C ALA A 311 -16.66 -0.51 54.25
N GLY A 312 -17.47 0.52 53.99
CA GLY A 312 -17.03 1.72 53.25
C GLY A 312 -17.87 2.13 52.04
N GLY A 313 -18.72 3.15 52.22
CA GLY A 313 -19.07 4.15 51.20
C GLY A 313 -20.00 3.73 50.05
N ASN A 314 -20.48 2.49 50.05
CA ASN A 314 -21.39 1.94 49.04
C ASN A 314 -22.73 1.48 49.65
N GLU A 315 -23.22 2.15 50.70
CA GLU A 315 -24.53 1.86 51.25
C GLU A 315 -25.61 1.97 50.16
N ASN A 316 -26.41 0.92 50.01
CA ASN A 316 -27.42 0.74 48.97
C ASN A 316 -26.85 0.81 47.54
N ARG A 317 -25.58 0.43 47.35
CA ARG A 317 -24.93 0.37 46.06
C ARG A 317 -24.21 -0.97 45.84
N THR A 318 -24.05 -1.36 44.57
CA THR A 318 -23.30 -2.56 44.16
C THR A 318 -21.80 -2.41 44.44
N ALA A 319 -21.04 -3.50 44.31
CA ALA A 319 -19.59 -3.48 44.18
C ALA A 319 -19.14 -2.47 43.10
N THR A 320 -17.92 -1.96 43.22
CA THR A 320 -17.22 -1.14 42.21
C THR A 320 -17.13 -1.84 40.83
N THR A 321 -17.27 -3.17 40.79
CA THR A 321 -17.23 -4.04 39.59
C THR A 321 -18.57 -4.75 39.33
N GLY A 322 -19.66 -4.31 39.95
CA GLY A 322 -20.94 -5.03 40.01
C GLY A 322 -21.83 -4.95 38.77
N SER A 323 -21.31 -5.11 37.55
CA SER A 323 -22.17 -5.32 36.38
C SER A 323 -21.59 -6.34 35.41
N ALA A 324 -22.37 -7.38 35.14
CA ALA A 324 -22.14 -8.35 34.08
C ALA A 324 -22.41 -7.68 32.73
N MET A 325 -21.52 -6.80 32.29
CA MET A 325 -21.52 -6.35 30.91
C MET A 325 -20.81 -7.40 30.08
N THR A 326 -21.56 -8.12 29.24
CA THR A 326 -20.97 -8.77 28.07
C THR A 326 -20.45 -7.66 27.17
N ALA A 327 -19.15 -7.45 27.17
CA ALA A 327 -18.54 -6.38 26.41
C ALA A 327 -18.64 -6.66 24.91
N SER A 328 -19.62 -6.04 24.26
CA SER A 328 -19.76 -6.10 22.80
C SER A 328 -18.55 -5.42 22.15
N PRO A 329 -17.83 -6.09 21.24
CA PRO A 329 -16.78 -5.45 20.48
C PRO A 329 -17.34 -4.25 19.70
N PHE A 330 -16.57 -3.17 19.66
CA PHE A 330 -16.82 -2.03 18.80
C PHE A 330 -15.71 -1.91 17.77
N ALA A 331 -16.04 -1.34 16.61
CA ALA A 331 -15.09 -1.15 15.54
C ALA A 331 -14.03 -0.13 15.96
N SER A 332 -12.76 -0.51 15.87
CA SER A 332 -11.60 0.37 16.13
C SER A 332 -11.21 1.22 14.92
N VAL A 333 -11.90 1.01 13.79
CA VAL A 333 -11.62 1.59 12.49
C VAL A 333 -12.30 2.95 12.31
N GLY A 334 -11.52 3.96 11.90
CA GLY A 334 -12.06 5.22 11.35
C GLY A 334 -12.55 5.10 9.89
N PRO A 335 -13.30 6.08 9.37
CA PRO A 335 -13.79 6.09 7.99
C PRO A 335 -12.65 5.84 6.97
N ARG A 336 -12.88 4.93 6.01
CA ARG A 336 -11.89 4.55 4.98
C ARG A 336 -12.53 4.40 3.61
N LEU A 337 -11.86 4.92 2.57
CA LEU A 337 -12.18 4.63 1.18
C LEU A 337 -11.17 3.61 0.65
N LEU A 338 -11.65 2.54 0.02
CA LEU A 338 -10.79 1.45 -0.45
C LEU A 338 -10.28 1.75 -1.87
N ALA A 339 -8.98 1.53 -2.06
CA ALA A 339 -8.28 1.61 -3.33
C ALA A 339 -7.28 0.45 -3.41
N THR A 340 -6.83 0.10 -4.61
CA THR A 340 -5.78 -0.91 -4.76
C THR A 340 -4.43 -0.25 -4.62
N ILE A 341 -3.57 -0.88 -3.80
CA ILE A 341 -2.20 -0.46 -3.56
C ILE A 341 -1.29 -1.26 -4.51
N TYR A 342 -0.49 -0.55 -5.28
CA TYR A 342 0.47 -1.12 -6.23
C TYR A 342 1.90 -0.77 -5.85
N ILE A 343 2.83 -1.65 -6.22
CA ILE A 343 4.28 -1.50 -6.09
C ILE A 343 4.87 -1.49 -7.49
N LYS A 344 5.77 -0.53 -7.76
CA LYS A 344 6.44 -0.35 -9.04
C LYS A 344 7.43 -1.49 -9.28
N LEU A 345 7.32 -2.12 -10.45
CA LEU A 345 8.32 -3.08 -10.96
C LEU A 345 9.64 -2.38 -11.29
#